data_AF-A0A661WHG6-F1
#
_entry.id   AF-A0A661WHG6-F1
#
_cell.length_a   1.000
_cell.length_b   1.000
_cell.length_c   1.000
_cell.angle_alpha   90.00
_cell.angle_beta   90.00
_cell.angle_gamma   90.00
#
_symmetry.space_group_name_H-M   'P 1'
#
loop_
_entity.id
_entity.type
_entity.pdbx_description
1 polymer ?
#
loop_
_entity_poly.entity_id
_entity_poly.type
_entity_poly.pdbx_seq_one_letter_code
_entity_poly.pdbx_strand_id
1 'polypeptide(L)'
;MNDQITEQTKQLRKQYARTFHNDGLLDFFVGWAIVSAGIYLLTSLAIFSFAGWMPILLIAPLKKRFVIPRFGYAKFSKPAAIPRPILIGAGGVILIGSLLVSVLGSQGFRVPLIVGLLGLSLLFALDKGFNRVTVYAIFIPLFFIFGFSLDILTPAIVILVGGVLMGLGIYLFVNFLQKYPLEHEEEDGLA
;
A
#
# COMPACT_ATOMS: atom_id res chain seq x y z
N MET A 1 28.08 -7.85 -29.15
CA MET A 1 27.18 -8.88 -28.58
C MET A 1 27.06 -8.76 -27.06
N ASN A 2 28.15 -8.52 -26.31
CA ASN A 2 28.09 -8.27 -24.85
C ASN A 2 27.27 -7.04 -24.44
N ASP A 3 27.30 -5.94 -25.19
CA ASP A 3 26.56 -4.73 -24.81
C ASP A 3 25.03 -4.89 -24.92
N GLN A 4 24.55 -5.68 -25.89
CA GLN A 4 23.12 -5.96 -26.05
C GLN A 4 22.58 -6.84 -24.92
N ILE A 5 23.35 -7.83 -24.47
CA ILE A 5 23.00 -8.68 -23.31
C ILE A 5 23.00 -7.84 -22.02
N THR A 6 23.93 -6.89 -21.89
CA THR A 6 24.02 -6.00 -20.73
C THR A 6 22.85 -5.02 -20.66
N GLU A 7 22.40 -4.48 -21.79
CA GLU A 7 21.22 -3.60 -21.84
C GLU A 7 19.90 -4.39 -21.65
N GLN A 8 19.77 -5.58 -22.22
CA GLN A 8 18.61 -6.46 -21.97
C GLN A 8 18.49 -6.85 -20.50
N THR A 9 19.60 -7.21 -19.84
CA THR A 9 19.61 -7.57 -18.41
C THR A 9 19.31 -6.37 -17.51
N LYS A 10 19.79 -5.16 -17.84
CA LYS A 10 19.38 -3.92 -17.16
C LYS A 10 17.89 -3.65 -17.31
N GLN A 11 17.33 -3.80 -18.51
CA GLN A 11 15.90 -3.59 -18.76
C GLN A 11 15.05 -4.60 -18.00
N LEU A 12 15.44 -5.88 -18.01
CA LEU A 12 14.83 -6.94 -17.19
C LEU A 12 14.88 -6.60 -15.70
N ARG A 13 16.04 -6.20 -15.16
CA ARG A 13 16.15 -5.77 -13.74
C ARG A 13 15.25 -4.58 -13.41
N LYS A 14 15.21 -3.57 -14.28
CA LYS A 14 14.37 -2.37 -14.09
C LYS A 14 12.87 -2.71 -14.13
N GLN A 15 12.48 -3.66 -14.98
CA GLN A 15 11.10 -4.16 -15.06
C GLN A 15 10.74 -5.11 -13.91
N TYR A 16 11.70 -5.91 -13.45
CA TYR A 16 11.60 -6.76 -12.26
C TYR A 16 11.37 -5.90 -11.02
N ALA A 17 12.17 -4.86 -10.82
CA ALA A 17 12.02 -3.91 -9.73
C ALA A 17 10.64 -3.23 -9.73
N ARG A 18 10.10 -2.89 -10.90
CA ARG A 18 8.76 -2.27 -11.00
C ARG A 18 7.63 -3.23 -10.66
N THR A 19 7.69 -4.47 -11.12
CA THR A 19 6.64 -5.47 -10.89
C THR A 19 6.68 -5.94 -9.44
N PHE A 20 7.88 -6.02 -8.85
CA PHE A 20 8.10 -6.40 -7.47
C PHE A 20 7.40 -5.49 -6.44
N HIS A 21 7.09 -4.25 -6.78
CA HIS A 21 6.40 -3.32 -5.87
C HIS A 21 4.93 -3.07 -6.20
N ASN A 22 4.40 -3.72 -7.25
CA ASN A 22 2.99 -3.55 -7.69
C ASN A 22 2.09 -4.73 -7.28
N ASP A 23 2.57 -5.59 -6.39
CA ASP A 23 1.86 -6.77 -5.89
C ASP A 23 0.86 -6.46 -4.76
N GLY A 24 0.77 -5.21 -4.29
CA GLY A 24 -0.15 -4.80 -3.21
C GLY A 24 0.30 -5.19 -1.80
N LEU A 25 1.27 -6.09 -1.66
CA LEU A 25 1.83 -6.44 -0.35
C LEU A 25 2.44 -5.24 0.35
N LEU A 26 3.10 -4.36 -0.41
CA LEU A 26 3.71 -3.17 0.14
C LEU A 26 2.65 -2.23 0.74
N ASP A 27 1.59 -1.94 -0.01
CA ASP A 27 0.46 -1.12 0.42
C ASP A 27 -0.20 -1.72 1.69
N PHE A 28 -0.36 -3.06 1.73
CA PHE A 28 -0.89 -3.78 2.89
C PHE A 28 -0.02 -3.60 4.13
N PHE A 29 1.30 -3.81 4.01
CA PHE A 29 2.22 -3.71 5.14
C PHE A 29 2.42 -2.28 5.64
N VAL A 30 2.39 -1.31 4.74
CA VAL A 30 2.35 0.12 5.10
C VAL A 30 1.07 0.42 5.89
N GLY A 31 -0.09 -0.03 5.39
CA GLY A 31 -1.37 0.11 6.08
C GLY A 31 -1.35 -0.53 7.47
N TRP A 32 -0.82 -1.75 7.58
CA TRP A 32 -0.64 -2.46 8.85
C TRP A 32 0.18 -1.66 9.87
N ALA A 33 1.33 -1.13 9.45
CA ALA A 33 2.19 -0.33 10.33
C ALA A 33 1.46 0.92 10.83
N ILE A 34 0.72 1.59 9.96
CA ILE A 34 -0.06 2.78 10.31
C ILE A 34 -1.22 2.42 11.25
N VAL A 35 -1.98 1.35 10.99
CA VAL A 35 -3.05 0.88 11.90
C VAL A 35 -2.47 0.55 13.27
N SER A 36 -1.35 -0.17 13.32
CA SER A 36 -0.69 -0.53 14.57
C SER A 36 -0.24 0.72 15.34
N ALA A 37 0.31 1.72 14.65
CA ALA A 37 0.64 3.02 15.26
C ALA A 37 -0.61 3.72 15.80
N GLY A 38 -1.73 3.69 15.08
CA GLY A 38 -3.00 4.26 15.53
C GLY A 38 -3.56 3.56 16.78
N ILE A 39 -3.47 2.23 16.86
CA ILE A 39 -3.88 1.46 18.04
C ILE A 39 -2.92 1.74 19.22
N TYR A 40 -1.62 1.89 18.96
CA TYR A 40 -0.67 2.33 19.97
C TYR A 40 -1.05 3.71 20.55
N LEU A 41 -1.38 4.69 19.69
CA LEU A 41 -1.83 6.00 20.15
C LEU A 41 -3.14 5.93 20.96
N LEU A 42 -4.01 4.97 20.68
CA LEU A 42 -5.27 4.78 21.42
C LEU A 42 -5.07 4.10 22.78
N THR A 43 -4.19 3.10 22.85
CA THR A 43 -4.07 2.19 24.01
C THR A 43 -2.82 2.43 24.85
N SER A 44 -1.83 3.13 24.32
CA SER A 44 -0.47 3.28 24.88
C SER A 44 0.27 1.97 25.13
N LEU A 45 -0.19 0.84 24.57
CA LEU A 45 0.42 -0.48 24.78
C LEU A 45 1.57 -0.69 23.78
N ALA A 46 2.80 -0.82 24.30
CA ALA A 46 4.02 -0.96 23.50
C ALA A 46 3.99 -2.14 22.50
N ILE A 47 3.20 -3.18 22.78
CA ILE A 47 3.03 -4.32 21.87
C ILE A 47 2.58 -3.91 20.47
N PHE A 48 1.76 -2.86 20.35
CA PHE A 48 1.30 -2.37 19.04
C PHE A 48 2.39 -1.59 18.29
N SER A 49 3.35 -1.00 19.00
CA SER A 49 4.56 -0.44 18.36
C SER A 49 5.37 -1.57 17.73
N PHE A 50 5.65 -2.65 18.47
CA PHE A 50 6.35 -3.83 17.94
C PHE A 50 5.57 -4.51 16.80
N ALA A 51 4.26 -4.65 16.95
CA ALA A 51 3.39 -5.25 15.93
C ALA A 51 3.42 -4.46 14.60
N GLY A 52 3.64 -3.14 14.65
CA GLY A 52 3.81 -2.30 13.46
C GLY A 52 5.05 -2.64 12.64
N TRP A 53 6.12 -3.15 13.28
CA TRP A 53 7.39 -3.51 12.62
C TRP A 53 7.44 -4.97 12.13
N MET A 54 6.60 -5.86 12.70
CA MET A 54 6.50 -7.28 12.31
C MET A 54 6.39 -7.52 10.79
N PRO A 55 5.63 -6.73 10.01
CA PRO A 55 5.59 -6.80 8.55
C PRO A 55 6.93 -6.94 7.84
N ILE A 56 8.00 -6.30 8.32
CA ILE A 56 9.31 -6.31 7.67
C ILE A 56 9.86 -7.75 7.58
N LEU A 57 9.61 -8.56 8.61
CA LEU A 57 10.04 -9.96 8.65
C LEU A 57 9.21 -10.84 7.71
N LEU A 58 7.96 -10.43 7.43
CA LEU A 58 7.00 -11.18 6.65
C LEU A 58 7.08 -10.90 5.15
N ILE A 59 7.58 -9.73 4.74
CA ILE A 59 7.68 -9.34 3.32
C ILE A 59 8.46 -10.38 2.50
N ALA A 60 9.65 -10.77 2.95
CA ALA A 60 10.51 -11.69 2.22
C ALA A 60 9.89 -13.09 2.03
N PRO A 61 9.41 -13.79 3.08
CA PRO A 61 8.80 -15.10 2.91
C PRO A 61 7.48 -15.04 2.12
N LEU A 62 6.62 -14.03 2.32
CA LEU A 62 5.39 -13.91 1.55
C LEU A 62 5.68 -13.69 0.07
N LYS A 63 6.65 -12.83 -0.27
CA LYS A 63 7.02 -12.63 -1.67
C LYS A 63 7.61 -13.90 -2.27
N LYS A 64 8.48 -14.63 -1.55
CA LYS A 64 9.02 -15.92 -2.01
C LYS A 64 7.92 -16.95 -2.30
N ARG A 65 6.88 -16.99 -1.48
CA ARG A 65 5.77 -17.95 -1.62
C ARG A 65 4.77 -17.56 -2.71
N PHE A 66 4.38 -16.29 -2.77
CA PHE A 66 3.26 -15.85 -3.60
C PHE A 66 3.68 -15.07 -4.83
N VAL A 67 4.72 -14.25 -4.76
CA VAL A 67 5.02 -13.29 -5.83
C VAL A 67 6.10 -13.84 -6.76
N ILE A 68 7.16 -14.44 -6.21
CA ILE A 68 8.31 -14.94 -6.97
C ILE A 68 7.93 -16.03 -7.99
N PRO A 69 7.13 -17.05 -7.64
CA PRO A 69 6.78 -18.12 -8.58
C PRO A 69 5.94 -17.63 -9.77
N ARG A 70 5.26 -16.48 -9.63
CA ARG A 70 4.36 -15.90 -10.64
C ARG A 70 5.07 -14.95 -11.61
N PHE A 71 6.35 -14.64 -11.41
CA PHE A 71 7.08 -13.72 -12.29
C PHE A 71 7.37 -14.28 -13.68
N GLY A 72 7.43 -15.61 -13.85
CA GLY A 72 7.60 -16.23 -15.17
C GLY A 72 6.45 -15.94 -16.14
N TYR A 73 5.26 -15.64 -15.61
CA TYR A 73 4.02 -15.45 -16.36
C TYR A 73 3.63 -13.98 -16.53
N ALA A 74 4.33 -13.06 -15.85
CA ALA A 74 4.03 -11.64 -15.92
C ALA A 74 4.47 -11.10 -17.29
N LYS A 75 3.60 -11.15 -18.30
CA LYS A 75 3.76 -10.31 -19.50
C LYS A 75 3.84 -8.86 -19.02
N PHE A 76 5.05 -8.29 -18.98
CA PHE A 76 5.47 -7.04 -18.33
C PHE A 76 4.86 -5.78 -18.98
N SER A 77 3.55 -5.80 -19.20
CA SER A 77 2.79 -4.77 -19.87
C SER A 77 2.08 -3.91 -18.82
N LYS A 78 2.74 -2.80 -18.51
CA LYS A 78 2.29 -1.66 -17.70
C LYS A 78 2.12 -1.93 -16.19
N PRO A 79 2.41 -0.94 -15.32
CA PRO A 79 2.12 -1.02 -13.89
C PRO A 79 0.65 -1.40 -13.67
N ALA A 80 0.35 -2.21 -12.65
CA ALA A 80 -1.02 -2.45 -12.24
C ALA A 80 -1.61 -1.13 -11.74
N ALA A 81 -2.33 -0.44 -12.63
CA ALA A 81 -3.05 0.78 -12.31
C ALA A 81 -4.23 0.42 -11.42
N ILE A 82 -4.38 1.12 -10.30
CA ILE A 82 -5.56 1.00 -9.46
C ILE A 82 -6.71 1.62 -10.26
N PRO A 83 -7.85 0.92 -10.47
CA PRO A 83 -8.94 1.49 -11.23
C PRO A 83 -9.48 2.73 -10.51
N ARG A 84 -9.69 3.82 -11.27
CA ARG A 84 -10.20 5.11 -10.78
C ARG A 84 -11.39 5.01 -9.81
N PRO A 85 -12.44 4.19 -10.03
CA PRO A 85 -13.54 4.09 -9.07
C PRO A 85 -13.10 3.60 -7.67
N ILE A 86 -12.08 2.75 -7.58
CA ILE A 86 -11.55 2.28 -6.29
C ILE A 86 -10.76 3.39 -5.59
N LEU A 87 -9.99 4.17 -6.34
CA LEU A 87 -9.31 5.35 -5.78
C LEU A 87 -10.30 6.41 -5.30
N ILE A 88 -11.35 6.66 -6.09
CA ILE A 88 -12.42 7.59 -5.70
C ILE A 88 -13.14 7.07 -4.45
N GLY A 89 -13.46 5.78 -4.40
CA GLY A 89 -14.06 5.13 -3.23
C GLY A 89 -13.16 5.26 -1.98
N ALA A 90 -11.87 4.96 -2.11
CA ALA A 90 -10.89 5.11 -1.02
C ALA A 90 -10.80 6.57 -0.53
N GLY A 91 -10.78 7.54 -1.46
CA GLY A 91 -10.80 8.96 -1.12
C GLY A 91 -12.09 9.37 -0.42
N GLY A 92 -13.23 8.85 -0.88
CA GLY A 92 -14.54 9.05 -0.25
C GLY A 92 -14.58 8.50 1.17
N VAL A 93 -14.03 7.30 1.42
CA VAL A 93 -13.94 6.71 2.77
C VAL A 93 -13.07 7.56 3.69
N ILE A 94 -11.92 8.06 3.21
CA ILE A 94 -11.05 8.95 4.00
C ILE A 94 -11.79 10.26 4.33
N LEU A 95 -12.47 10.87 3.36
CA LEU A 95 -13.14 12.14 3.54
C LEU A 95 -14.37 12.01 4.47
N ILE A 96 -15.22 11.02 4.24
CA ILE A 96 -16.40 10.76 5.10
C ILE A 96 -15.96 10.35 6.49
N GLY A 97 -14.97 9.44 6.60
CA GLY A 97 -14.48 8.99 7.90
C GLY A 97 -13.83 10.10 8.71
N SER A 98 -13.03 10.97 8.08
CA SER A 98 -12.46 12.14 8.76
C SER A 98 -13.51 13.19 9.14
N LEU A 99 -14.57 13.35 8.34
CA LEU A 99 -15.70 14.20 8.69
C LEU A 99 -16.44 13.65 9.91
N LEU A 100 -16.71 12.35 9.95
CA LEU A 100 -17.35 11.69 11.10
C LEU A 100 -16.52 11.86 12.37
N VAL A 101 -15.20 11.65 12.30
CA VAL A 101 -14.30 11.88 13.44
C VAL A 101 -14.34 13.35 13.89
N SER A 102 -14.43 14.28 12.95
CA SER A 102 -14.52 15.71 13.26
C SER A 102 -15.86 16.13 13.86
N VAL A 103 -16.97 15.53 13.45
CA VAL A 103 -18.31 15.85 13.97
C VAL A 103 -18.50 15.23 15.36
N LEU A 104 -17.96 14.03 15.57
CA LEU A 104 -18.02 13.32 16.85
C LEU A 104 -16.97 13.82 17.86
N GLY A 105 -15.91 14.47 17.39
CA GLY A 105 -14.83 15.03 18.20
C GLY A 105 -14.89 16.56 18.33
N SER A 106 -13.92 17.13 19.05
CA SER A 106 -13.80 18.58 19.27
C SER A 106 -12.86 19.30 18.30
N GLN A 107 -12.35 18.59 17.28
CA GLN A 107 -11.25 19.05 16.43
C GLN A 107 -11.69 19.99 15.28
N GLY A 108 -12.99 20.09 15.03
CA GLY A 108 -13.57 20.95 13.98
C GLY A 108 -13.10 20.61 12.56
N PHE A 109 -13.55 21.42 11.57
CA PHE A 109 -13.38 21.14 10.14
C PHE A 109 -11.92 21.12 9.61
N ARG A 110 -10.92 21.42 10.44
CA ARG A 110 -9.50 21.40 10.04
C ARG A 110 -9.01 19.98 9.73
N VAL A 111 -9.46 19.02 10.52
CA VAL A 111 -9.15 17.58 10.37
C VAL A 111 -9.54 17.04 9.00
N PRO A 112 -10.82 17.09 8.57
CA PRO A 112 -11.24 16.51 7.30
C PRO A 112 -10.63 17.23 6.09
N LEU A 113 -10.37 18.54 6.20
CA LEU A 113 -9.69 19.28 5.15
C LEU A 113 -8.26 18.78 4.93
N ILE A 114 -7.45 18.69 5.98
CA ILE A 114 -6.02 18.35 5.85
C ILE A 114 -5.85 16.85 5.55
N VAL A 115 -6.59 15.99 6.25
CA VAL A 115 -6.58 14.54 6.01
C VAL A 115 -7.13 14.23 4.62
N GLY A 116 -8.20 14.92 4.20
CA GLY A 116 -8.74 14.82 2.85
C GLY A 116 -7.72 15.27 1.80
N LEU A 117 -7.07 16.42 1.98
CA LEU A 117 -6.04 16.91 1.06
C LEU A 117 -4.83 15.97 0.97
N LEU A 118 -4.28 15.53 2.10
CA LEU A 118 -3.13 14.61 2.12
C LEU A 118 -3.50 13.23 1.55
N GLY A 119 -4.67 12.71 1.92
CA GLY A 119 -5.18 11.43 1.42
C GLY A 119 -5.48 11.47 -0.08
N LEU A 120 -6.13 12.52 -0.57
CA LEU A 120 -6.38 12.71 -2.01
C LEU A 120 -5.09 12.92 -2.80
N SER A 121 -4.13 13.67 -2.27
CA SER A 121 -2.82 13.86 -2.89
C SER A 121 -2.05 12.55 -3.01
N LEU A 122 -2.11 11.71 -1.97
CA LEU A 122 -1.55 10.36 -1.99
C LEU A 122 -2.20 9.50 -3.07
N LEU A 123 -3.54 9.45 -3.11
CA LEU A 123 -4.28 8.67 -4.11
C LEU A 123 -4.05 9.18 -5.54
N PHE A 124 -3.91 10.49 -5.73
CA PHE A 124 -3.56 11.08 -7.02
C PHE A 124 -2.15 10.70 -7.47
N ALA A 125 -1.18 10.69 -6.54
CA ALA A 125 0.17 10.21 -6.83
C ALA A 125 0.17 8.73 -7.23
N LEU A 126 -0.68 7.92 -6.60
CA LEU A 126 -0.87 6.51 -6.99
C LEU A 126 -1.52 6.37 -8.37
N ASP A 127 -2.53 7.19 -8.72
CA ASP A 127 -3.17 7.20 -10.06
C ASP A 127 -2.18 7.54 -11.18
N LYS A 128 -1.27 8.50 -10.94
CA LYS A 128 -0.24 8.91 -11.91
C LYS A 128 0.85 7.87 -12.12
N GLY A 129 0.84 6.76 -11.37
CA GLY A 129 1.80 5.67 -11.52
C GLY A 129 3.19 6.02 -11.00
N PHE A 130 3.29 6.97 -10.05
CA PHE A 130 4.54 7.20 -9.33
C PHE A 130 4.95 5.92 -8.59
N ASN A 131 6.27 5.76 -8.34
CA ASN A 131 6.76 4.62 -7.58
C ASN A 131 6.16 4.65 -6.18
N ARG A 132 5.32 3.65 -5.85
CA ARG A 132 4.61 3.57 -4.56
C ARG A 132 5.56 3.65 -3.37
N VAL A 133 6.75 3.05 -3.47
CA VAL A 133 7.79 3.12 -2.43
C VAL A 133 8.17 4.58 -2.16
N THR A 134 8.45 5.34 -3.22
CA THR A 134 8.82 6.75 -3.13
C THR A 134 7.65 7.59 -2.60
N VAL A 135 6.44 7.33 -3.09
CA VAL A 135 5.23 8.01 -2.64
C VAL A 135 5.05 7.82 -1.13
N TYR A 136 5.08 6.58 -0.62
CA TYR A 136 4.93 6.34 0.81
C TYR A 136 6.08 6.87 1.65
N ALA A 137 7.32 6.76 1.17
CA ALA A 137 8.49 7.29 1.87
C ALA A 137 8.41 8.82 2.09
N ILE A 138 7.71 9.54 1.22
CA ILE A 138 7.48 10.98 1.35
C ILE A 138 6.20 11.26 2.14
N PHE A 139 5.07 10.66 1.74
CA PHE A 139 3.77 11.00 2.30
C PHE A 139 3.59 10.57 3.75
N ILE A 140 4.16 9.44 4.18
CA ILE A 140 3.98 8.96 5.56
C ILE A 140 4.67 9.89 6.56
N PRO A 141 5.96 10.27 6.40
CA PRO A 141 6.57 11.25 7.28
C PRO A 141 5.82 12.58 7.28
N LEU A 142 5.41 13.09 6.10
CA LEU A 142 4.65 14.33 6.03
C LEU A 142 3.31 14.23 6.77
N PHE A 143 2.60 13.10 6.64
CA PHE A 143 1.35 12.86 7.35
C PHE A 143 1.53 12.95 8.87
N PHE A 144 2.58 12.33 9.42
CA PHE A 144 2.86 12.42 10.86
C PHE A 144 3.39 13.80 11.28
N ILE A 145 4.32 14.40 10.51
CA ILE A 145 4.88 15.72 10.82
C ILE A 145 3.79 16.78 10.86
N PHE A 146 3.00 16.91 9.78
CA PHE A 146 1.90 17.88 9.74
C PHE A 146 0.79 17.52 10.72
N GLY A 147 0.51 16.22 10.87
CA GLY A 147 -0.56 15.79 11.74
C GLY A 147 -0.32 16.08 13.21
N PHE A 148 0.91 15.84 13.71
CA PHE A 148 1.28 16.20 15.06
C PHE A 148 1.48 17.71 15.23
N SER A 149 2.07 18.40 14.25
CA SER A 149 2.32 19.85 14.34
C SER A 149 1.05 20.68 14.40
N LEU A 150 -0.04 20.18 13.82
CA LEU A 150 -1.34 20.86 13.75
C LEU A 150 -2.37 20.27 14.73
N ASP A 151 -1.96 19.30 15.56
CA ASP A 151 -2.81 18.60 16.54
C ASP A 151 -4.09 17.98 15.94
N ILE A 152 -4.00 17.52 14.68
CA ILE A 152 -5.12 16.95 13.93
C ILE A 152 -5.10 15.41 13.93
N LEU A 153 -4.00 14.80 14.35
CA LEU A 153 -3.75 13.37 14.20
C LEU A 153 -4.34 12.58 15.37
N THR A 154 -5.67 12.36 15.34
CA THR A 154 -6.32 11.51 16.34
C THR A 154 -6.05 10.02 16.04
N PRO A 155 -6.06 9.14 17.07
CA PRO A 155 -5.88 7.70 16.85
C PRO A 155 -6.84 7.13 15.81
N ALA A 156 -8.10 7.58 15.82
CA ALA A 156 -9.12 7.15 14.86
C ALA A 156 -8.75 7.49 13.40
N ILE A 157 -8.16 8.66 13.14
CA ILE A 157 -7.72 9.06 11.79
C ILE A 157 -6.55 8.20 11.32
N VAL A 158 -5.59 7.95 12.21
CA VAL A 158 -4.43 7.10 11.89
C VAL A 158 -4.91 5.70 11.54
N ILE A 159 -5.80 5.12 12.35
CA ILE A 159 -6.40 3.81 12.08
C ILE A 159 -7.19 3.83 10.76
N LEU A 160 -7.98 4.87 10.49
CA LEU A 160 -8.75 5.00 9.25
C LEU A 160 -7.84 5.02 8.01
N VAL A 161 -6.82 5.89 8.00
CA VAL A 161 -5.88 6.01 6.87
C VAL A 161 -5.11 4.71 6.67
N GLY A 162 -4.61 4.12 7.75
CA GLY A 162 -3.93 2.82 7.70
C GLY A 162 -4.85 1.72 7.18
N GLY A 163 -6.11 1.69 7.63
CA GLY A 163 -7.11 0.71 7.21
C GLY A 163 -7.45 0.82 5.73
N VAL A 164 -7.58 2.03 5.19
CA VAL A 164 -7.81 2.26 3.76
C VAL A 164 -6.61 1.79 2.93
N LEU A 165 -5.38 2.10 3.33
CA LEU A 165 -4.18 1.60 2.64
C LEU A 165 -4.06 0.08 2.72
N MET A 166 -4.38 -0.50 3.88
CA MET A 166 -4.38 -1.94 4.07
C MET A 166 -5.40 -2.62 3.16
N GLY A 167 -6.62 -2.07 3.06
CA GLY A 167 -7.67 -2.55 2.17
C GLY A 167 -7.30 -2.43 0.69
N LEU A 168 -6.68 -1.32 0.27
CA LEU A 168 -6.13 -1.15 -1.07
C LEU A 168 -5.05 -2.19 -1.38
N GLY A 169 -4.17 -2.48 -0.42
CA GLY A 169 -3.15 -3.50 -0.55
C GLY A 169 -3.71 -4.90 -0.72
N ILE A 170 -4.72 -5.26 0.08
CA ILE A 170 -5.44 -6.53 -0.07
C ILE A 170 -6.07 -6.62 -1.45
N TYR A 171 -6.80 -5.59 -1.88
CA TYR A 171 -7.42 -5.56 -3.21
C TYR A 171 -6.39 -5.78 -4.32
N LEU A 172 -5.24 -5.09 -4.25
CA LEU A 172 -4.21 -5.20 -5.27
C LEU A 172 -3.51 -6.55 -5.25
N PHE A 173 -3.31 -7.13 -4.07
CA PHE A 173 -2.74 -8.46 -3.92
C PHE A 173 -3.67 -9.55 -4.46
N VAL A 174 -4.97 -9.48 -4.15
CA VAL A 174 -5.96 -10.42 -4.69
C VAL A 174 -6.04 -10.30 -6.22
N ASN A 175 -6.12 -9.07 -6.74
CA ASN A 175 -6.13 -8.83 -8.19
C ASN A 175 -4.83 -9.31 -8.86
N PHE A 176 -3.68 -9.17 -8.19
CA PHE A 176 -2.40 -9.72 -8.67
C PHE A 176 -2.44 -11.25 -8.74
N LEU A 177 -2.95 -11.93 -7.70
CA LEU A 177 -3.06 -13.38 -7.69
C LEU A 177 -4.03 -13.91 -8.75
N GLN A 178 -5.14 -13.21 -8.99
CA GLN A 178 -6.12 -13.55 -10.04
C GLN A 178 -5.56 -13.33 -11.44
N LYS A 179 -4.79 -12.25 -11.64
CA LYS A 179 -4.19 -11.91 -12.94
C LYS A 179 -3.04 -12.84 -13.30
N TYR A 180 -2.33 -13.38 -12.30
CA TYR A 180 -1.19 -14.27 -12.47
C TYR A 180 -1.43 -15.58 -11.69
N PRO A 181 -2.34 -16.46 -12.17
CA PRO A 181 -2.53 -17.77 -11.56
C PRO A 181 -1.25 -18.61 -11.68
N LEU A 182 -1.05 -19.52 -10.72
CA LEU A 182 -0.04 -20.58 -10.87
C LEU A 182 -0.63 -21.62 -11.82
N GLU A 183 0.09 -22.02 -12.86
CA GLU A 183 -0.21 -23.29 -13.49
C GLU A 183 -0.11 -24.38 -12.42
N HIS A 184 -1.14 -25.22 -12.32
CA HIS A 184 -0.93 -26.51 -11.70
C HIS A 184 0.03 -27.22 -12.65
N GLU A 185 1.17 -27.68 -12.15
CA GLU A 185 1.90 -28.75 -12.83
C GLU A 185 0.83 -29.79 -13.16
N GLU A 186 0.66 -30.05 -14.46
CA GLU A 186 -0.26 -31.06 -14.98
C GLU A 186 -0.12 -32.29 -14.06
N GLU A 187 -1.21 -32.63 -13.37
CA GLU A 187 -1.36 -33.95 -12.78
C GLU A 187 -1.00 -34.95 -13.87
N ASP A 188 0.09 -35.66 -13.61
CA ASP A 188 0.79 -36.63 -14.42
C ASP A 188 0.03 -37.14 -15.66
N GLY A 189 0.70 -37.02 -16.80
CA GLY A 189 0.57 -37.95 -17.91
C GLY A 189 0.97 -39.38 -17.51
N LEU A 190 0.21 -40.00 -16.62
CA LEU A 190 0.22 -41.42 -16.26
C LEU A 190 -1.21 -41.87 -15.92
N ALA A 191 -2.02 -42.09 -16.97
CA ALA A 191 -3.15 -43.01 -16.94
C ALA A 191 -3.19 -43.79 -18.27
#